data_AF-A0A7K1TLT5-F1
#
_entry.id   AF-A0A7K1TLT5-F1
#
_cell.length_a   1.000
_cell.length_b   1.000
_cell.length_c   1.000
_cell.angle_alpha   90.00
_cell.angle_beta   90.00
_cell.angle_gamma   90.00
#
_symmetry.space_group_name_H-M   'P 1'
#
loop_
_entity.id
_entity.type
_entity.pdbx_description
1 polymer ?
#
loop_
_entity_poly.entity_id
_entity_poly.type
_entity_poly.pdbx_seq_one_letter_code
_entity_poly.pdbx_strand_id
1 'polypeptide(L)'
;MQVYFSHSYRDAPLNSYFIEQLVQEEIPLSADQKTDIWCVAKLERYLGEMTGLISIIPRRPTDIDAYAYSPYIGQELNLARRARLPRLLFVDNLVLDRHRLDFPADAVPFLGDELNKSDSVQHRTAIRNFRLELETTYRRVSNASSKRATVVYSQGKDFRRVAQDLAEVLKREGFGITLLSNDWSGRGLDDIRLLETLLESDLCVFMLGEKLSETHIALAMAHAHCVPSLRLFYSSTPIKCAPMVSGAIPWHSPDELLHEVGRQISSYKMGLVQPVALAREGGALSAALSVGTMVGWERKENLWNLQDGPALVDHVHVRHTFIVDEASRARKEFQRSVALDRGREASMEICRLLYNGIKRHRYGYEVEMQSGTPGFQAIRTPSQIATHGTATCIDLACLFAALLEAALQESLVVVLEGSNFSHALVGYRGREEPHWDAPSLGDLRRAISLGDAVFFEATGCVEATSPVGAETELERQEKLLSFDDAKIAATRLIFNDKVTLRHLVDVQFLRQNR
;
A
#
# COMPACT_ATOMS: atom_id res chain seq x y z
N MET A 1 -7.51 -7.10 26.92
CA MET A 1 -6.13 -6.81 26.46
C MET A 1 -6.16 -6.83 24.95
N GLN A 2 -5.68 -5.81 24.25
CA GLN A 2 -5.57 -5.82 22.79
C GLN A 2 -4.19 -5.28 22.42
N VAL A 3 -3.49 -5.97 21.52
CA VAL A 3 -2.13 -5.62 21.12
C VAL A 3 -2.15 -5.12 19.69
N TYR A 4 -1.58 -3.93 19.45
CA TYR A 4 -1.44 -3.41 18.10
C TYR A 4 -0.38 -4.22 17.35
N PHE A 5 -0.72 -4.71 16.16
CA PHE A 5 0.15 -5.49 15.29
C PHE A 5 0.64 -4.65 14.10
N SER A 6 1.80 -4.03 14.28
CA SER A 6 2.55 -3.33 13.25
C SER A 6 3.24 -4.36 12.36
N HIS A 7 2.96 -4.38 11.08
CA HIS A 7 3.47 -5.44 10.21
C HIS A 7 3.58 -4.97 8.77
N SER A 8 4.25 -5.80 7.98
CA SER A 8 4.47 -5.54 6.58
C SER A 8 3.36 -6.14 5.72
N TYR A 9 2.54 -5.31 5.09
CA TYR A 9 1.45 -5.80 4.24
C TYR A 9 1.90 -6.61 3.00
N ARG A 10 3.19 -6.59 2.63
CA ARG A 10 3.69 -7.29 1.43
C ARG A 10 4.34 -8.65 1.72
N ASP A 11 4.47 -9.05 2.98
CA ASP A 11 5.18 -10.27 3.36
C ASP A 11 4.24 -11.27 4.06
N ALA A 12 3.22 -11.73 3.32
CA ALA A 12 2.20 -12.65 3.85
C ALA A 12 2.78 -13.93 4.49
N PRO A 13 3.81 -14.59 3.94
CA PRO A 13 4.42 -15.76 4.59
C PRO A 13 5.07 -15.43 5.94
N LEU A 14 5.79 -14.31 6.01
CA LEU A 14 6.42 -13.84 7.26
C LEU A 14 5.37 -13.52 8.32
N ASN A 15 4.32 -12.79 7.93
CA ASN A 15 3.21 -12.48 8.83
C ASN A 15 2.48 -13.75 9.28
N SER A 16 2.24 -14.70 8.36
CA SER A 16 1.60 -15.99 8.66
C SER A 16 2.37 -16.74 9.74
N TYR A 17 3.70 -16.82 9.61
CA TYR A 17 4.54 -17.46 10.61
C TYR A 17 4.35 -16.85 12.01
N PHE A 18 4.45 -15.53 12.13
CA PHE A 18 4.31 -14.86 13.44
C PHE A 18 2.88 -14.91 13.99
N ILE A 19 1.87 -14.77 13.12
CA ILE A 19 0.46 -14.93 13.49
C ILE A 19 0.23 -16.34 14.05
N GLU A 20 0.79 -17.37 13.45
CA GLU A 20 0.69 -18.75 13.95
C GLU A 20 1.28 -18.89 15.37
N GLN A 21 2.46 -18.31 15.63
CA GLN A 21 3.03 -18.32 16.98
C GLN A 21 2.16 -17.55 17.99
N LEU A 22 1.56 -16.43 17.56
CA LEU A 22 0.71 -15.58 18.42
C LEU A 22 -0.66 -16.22 18.72
N VAL A 23 -1.20 -17.02 17.79
CA VAL A 23 -2.40 -17.84 18.02
C VAL A 23 -2.16 -18.83 19.16
N GLN A 24 -0.97 -19.45 19.23
CA GLN A 24 -0.63 -20.45 20.27
C GLN A 24 -0.57 -19.84 21.67
N GLU A 25 -0.11 -18.60 21.80
CA GLU A 25 -0.02 -17.88 23.08
C GLU A 25 -1.29 -17.06 23.39
N GLU A 26 -2.33 -17.17 22.55
CA GLU A 26 -3.65 -16.56 22.68
C GLU A 26 -3.62 -15.03 22.85
N ILE A 27 -2.65 -14.35 22.24
CA ILE A 27 -2.56 -12.89 22.30
C ILE A 27 -3.55 -12.28 21.29
N PRO A 28 -4.58 -11.55 21.72
CA PRO A 28 -5.48 -10.86 20.81
C PRO A 28 -4.73 -9.72 20.08
N LEU A 29 -4.57 -9.88 18.77
CA LEU A 29 -3.96 -8.87 17.90
C LEU A 29 -5.04 -8.01 17.24
N SER A 30 -4.75 -6.72 17.15
CA SER A 30 -5.50 -5.79 16.32
C SER A 30 -4.55 -5.13 15.34
N ALA A 31 -4.85 -5.20 14.04
CA ALA A 31 -4.00 -4.65 12.99
C ALA A 31 -4.78 -3.66 12.15
N ASP A 32 -4.09 -2.64 11.63
CA ASP A 32 -4.72 -1.73 10.70
C ASP A 32 -5.02 -2.45 9.38
N GLN A 33 -6.23 -2.27 8.85
CA GLN A 33 -6.54 -2.74 7.51
C GLN A 33 -5.71 -1.93 6.52
N LYS A 34 -5.13 -2.58 5.52
CA LYS A 34 -4.41 -1.86 4.47
C LYS A 34 -5.33 -0.86 3.76
N THR A 35 -4.94 0.41 3.75
CA THR A 35 -5.63 1.51 3.05
C THR A 35 -4.63 2.35 2.24
N ASP A 36 -5.15 3.16 1.33
CA ASP A 36 -4.39 4.18 0.58
C ASP A 36 -4.17 5.47 1.37
N ILE A 37 -4.75 5.57 2.57
CA ILE A 37 -4.75 6.78 3.40
C ILE A 37 -3.91 6.52 4.64
N TRP A 38 -2.69 7.06 4.62
CA TRP A 38 -1.88 7.14 5.83
C TRP A 38 -2.50 8.12 6.82
N CYS A 39 -3.07 7.59 7.91
CA CYS A 39 -3.74 8.38 8.94
C CYS A 39 -3.03 8.23 10.29
N VAL A 40 -2.14 9.17 10.62
CA VAL A 40 -1.41 9.14 11.90
C VAL A 40 -2.35 9.26 13.10
N ALA A 41 -3.39 10.10 13.03
CA ALA A 41 -4.38 10.22 14.10
C ALA A 41 -5.00 8.86 14.47
N LYS A 42 -5.27 8.02 13.46
CA LYS A 42 -5.83 6.67 13.65
C LYS A 42 -4.89 5.80 14.47
N LEU A 43 -3.60 5.82 14.14
CA LEU A 43 -2.56 5.10 14.88
C LEU A 43 -2.40 5.63 16.29
N GLU A 44 -2.43 6.95 16.48
CA GLU A 44 -2.38 7.57 17.80
C GLU A 44 -3.55 7.12 18.68
N ARG A 45 -4.77 7.06 18.14
CA ARG A 45 -5.94 6.54 18.85
C ARG A 45 -5.70 5.11 19.29
N TYR A 46 -5.31 4.23 18.37
CA TYR A 46 -5.12 2.82 18.71
C TYR A 46 -3.98 2.62 19.70
N LEU A 47 -2.83 3.28 19.51
CA LEU A 47 -1.75 3.20 20.49
C LEU A 47 -2.13 3.85 21.83
N GLY A 48 -3.17 4.70 21.89
CA GLY A 48 -3.82 5.17 23.11
C GLY A 48 -4.71 4.11 23.79
N GLU A 49 -5.39 3.28 23.01
CA GLU A 49 -6.37 2.29 23.47
C GLU A 49 -5.77 0.90 23.75
N MET A 50 -4.64 0.56 23.14
CA MET A 50 -4.04 -0.78 23.19
C MET A 50 -3.24 -1.00 24.47
N THR A 51 -2.97 -2.26 24.81
CA THR A 51 -2.16 -2.61 25.99
C THR A 51 -0.68 -2.84 25.67
N GLY A 52 -0.35 -3.03 24.38
CA GLY A 52 1.02 -3.22 23.93
C GLY A 52 1.13 -3.15 22.41
N LEU A 53 2.37 -3.27 21.94
CA LEU A 53 2.72 -3.27 20.51
C LEU A 53 3.56 -4.50 20.16
N ILE A 54 3.17 -5.22 19.11
CA ILE A 54 4.05 -6.17 18.42
C ILE A 54 4.36 -5.60 17.05
N SER A 55 5.63 -5.59 16.65
CA SER A 55 6.04 -5.15 15.32
C SER A 55 6.94 -6.19 14.65
N ILE A 56 6.61 -6.53 13.39
CA ILE A 56 7.46 -7.36 12.52
C ILE A 56 8.10 -6.43 11.48
N ILE A 57 9.43 -6.30 11.54
CA ILE A 57 10.20 -5.35 10.74
C ILE A 57 11.08 -6.12 9.74
N PRO A 58 10.56 -6.44 8.55
CA PRO A 58 11.37 -7.04 7.49
C PRO A 58 12.25 -6.01 6.80
N ARG A 59 13.28 -6.52 6.12
CA ARG A 59 14.11 -5.77 5.19
C ARG A 59 13.29 -5.23 4.01
N ARG A 60 13.50 -3.95 3.69
CA ARG A 60 12.95 -3.19 2.56
C ARG A 60 14.08 -2.50 1.80
N PRO A 61 14.75 -3.21 0.89
CA PRO A 61 15.81 -2.62 0.09
C PRO A 61 15.32 -1.40 -0.68
N THR A 62 16.16 -0.37 -0.71
CA THR A 62 16.00 0.84 -1.52
C THR A 62 17.25 1.01 -2.40
N ASP A 63 17.20 1.91 -3.38
CA ASP A 63 18.36 2.19 -4.24
C ASP A 63 19.61 2.64 -3.46
N ILE A 64 19.42 3.22 -2.27
CA ILE A 64 20.50 3.79 -1.45
C ILE A 64 20.85 2.94 -0.22
N ASP A 65 19.97 2.03 0.18
CA ASP A 65 20.15 1.20 1.37
C ASP A 65 19.49 -0.17 1.18
N ALA A 66 20.32 -1.18 0.97
CA ALA A 66 19.90 -2.57 0.79
C ALA A 66 19.28 -3.19 2.06
N TYR A 67 19.53 -2.58 3.23
CA TYR A 67 19.06 -3.06 4.53
C TYR A 67 18.10 -2.08 5.21
N ALA A 68 17.51 -1.16 4.44
CA ALA A 68 16.48 -0.27 4.95
C ALA A 68 15.24 -1.03 5.41
N TYR A 69 14.37 -0.33 6.14
CA TYR A 69 13.04 -0.79 6.54
C TYR A 69 12.00 0.30 6.24
N SER A 70 10.72 -0.03 6.33
CA SER A 70 9.65 0.92 5.99
C SER A 70 9.67 2.15 6.91
N PRO A 71 9.67 3.39 6.36
CA PRO A 71 9.60 4.60 7.17
C PRO A 71 8.27 4.71 7.94
N TYR A 72 7.20 4.08 7.43
CA TYR A 72 5.92 3.99 8.13
C TYR A 72 6.03 3.15 9.41
N ILE A 73 6.71 2.00 9.35
CA ILE A 73 6.99 1.18 10.54
C ILE A 73 7.85 1.99 11.52
N GLY A 74 8.87 2.71 11.04
CA GLY A 74 9.66 3.62 11.88
C GLY A 74 8.82 4.66 12.61
N GLN A 75 7.83 5.24 11.94
CA GLN A 75 6.88 6.15 12.56
C GLN A 75 6.02 5.46 13.62
N GLU A 76 5.49 4.26 13.36
CA GLU A 76 4.72 3.47 14.34
C GLU A 76 5.55 3.17 15.60
N LEU A 77 6.82 2.80 15.45
CA LEU A 77 7.73 2.56 16.57
C LEU A 77 7.97 3.82 17.42
N ASN A 78 8.09 4.98 16.78
CA ASN A 78 8.21 6.26 17.48
C ASN A 78 6.93 6.62 18.22
N LEU A 79 5.76 6.37 17.65
CA LEU A 79 4.48 6.57 18.32
C LEU A 79 4.34 5.61 19.52
N ALA A 80 4.76 4.35 19.38
CA ALA A 80 4.73 3.36 20.46
C ALA A 80 5.63 3.75 21.65
N ARG A 81 6.85 4.22 21.35
CA ARG A 81 7.78 4.79 22.35
C ARG A 81 7.13 5.91 23.14
N ARG A 82 6.48 6.82 22.43
CA ARG A 82 5.82 7.98 22.99
C ARG A 82 4.62 7.61 23.85
N ALA A 83 3.84 6.61 23.42
CA ALA A 83 2.74 6.02 24.18
C ALA A 83 3.20 5.20 25.40
N ARG A 84 4.51 4.94 25.55
CA ARG A 84 5.13 4.13 26.62
C ARG A 84 4.50 2.74 26.74
N LEU A 85 4.15 2.17 25.59
CA LEU A 85 3.59 0.82 25.53
C LEU A 85 4.70 -0.22 25.75
N PRO A 86 4.41 -1.33 26.48
CA PRO A 86 5.16 -2.56 26.32
C PRO A 86 5.25 -2.90 24.84
N ARG A 87 6.43 -3.29 24.39
CA ARG A 87 6.69 -3.58 22.98
C ARG A 87 7.48 -4.87 22.81
N LEU A 88 7.15 -5.62 21.77
CA LEU A 88 7.94 -6.74 21.29
C LEU A 88 8.23 -6.53 19.81
N LEU A 89 9.51 -6.40 19.48
CA LEU A 89 9.95 -6.10 18.11
C LEU A 89 10.70 -7.31 17.56
N PHE A 90 10.21 -7.85 16.45
CA PHE A 90 10.92 -8.82 15.64
C PHE A 90 11.54 -8.09 14.46
N VAL A 91 12.87 -8.14 14.32
CA VAL A 91 13.61 -7.35 13.34
C VAL A 91 14.46 -8.27 12.49
N ASP A 92 14.44 -8.09 11.17
CA ASP A 92 15.39 -8.76 10.29
C ASP A 92 16.82 -8.46 10.76
N ASN A 93 17.66 -9.49 10.89
CA ASN A 93 18.97 -9.35 11.51
C ASN A 93 19.87 -8.31 10.81
N LEU A 94 19.83 -8.23 9.47
CA LEU A 94 20.62 -7.27 8.70
C LEU A 94 20.12 -5.84 8.91
N VAL A 95 18.80 -5.67 9.03
CA VAL A 95 18.18 -4.38 9.40
C VAL A 95 18.61 -3.99 10.82
N LEU A 96 18.56 -4.94 11.76
CA LEU A 96 18.91 -4.71 13.16
C LEU A 96 20.37 -4.29 13.34
N ASP A 97 21.28 -4.94 12.63
CA ASP A 97 22.71 -4.63 12.65
C ASP A 97 23.00 -3.27 12.02
N ARG A 98 22.36 -2.97 10.88
CA ARG A 98 22.52 -1.71 10.15
C ARG A 98 21.97 -0.51 10.94
N HIS A 99 20.82 -0.66 11.57
CA HIS A 99 20.02 0.39 12.19
C HIS A 99 19.91 0.22 13.71
N ARG A 100 20.96 -0.27 14.37
CA ARG A 100 20.90 -0.68 15.79
C ARG A 100 20.38 0.41 16.74
N LEU A 101 20.68 1.68 16.48
CA LEU A 101 20.23 2.81 17.30
C LEU A 101 18.72 3.07 17.18
N ASP A 102 18.09 2.58 16.12
CA ASP A 102 16.66 2.70 15.89
C ASP A 102 15.86 1.64 16.66
N PHE A 103 16.51 0.66 17.28
CA PHE A 103 15.86 -0.44 18.00
C PHE A 103 16.36 -0.57 19.45
N PRO A 104 15.50 -1.03 20.38
CA PRO A 104 15.90 -1.27 21.77
C PRO A 104 16.78 -2.50 21.93
N ALA A 105 17.44 -2.60 23.09
CA ALA A 105 18.34 -3.69 23.46
C ALA A 105 17.72 -5.09 23.24
N ASP A 106 16.44 -5.21 23.56
CA ASP A 106 15.61 -6.43 23.61
C ASP A 106 14.89 -6.75 22.28
N ALA A 107 15.16 -6.04 21.19
CA ALA A 107 14.67 -6.42 19.87
C ALA A 107 15.14 -7.84 19.49
N VAL A 108 14.21 -8.68 19.03
CA VAL A 108 14.45 -10.08 18.71
C VAL A 108 14.79 -10.21 17.22
N PRO A 109 16.01 -10.63 16.86
CA PRO A 109 16.38 -10.80 15.46
C PRO A 109 15.66 -12.00 14.84
N PHE A 110 15.40 -11.95 13.54
CA PHE A 110 15.04 -13.10 12.72
C PHE A 110 15.77 -13.08 11.37
N LEU A 111 15.85 -14.23 10.70
CA LEU A 111 16.36 -14.35 9.33
C LEU A 111 15.17 -14.43 8.36
N GLY A 112 14.99 -13.40 7.52
CA GLY A 112 13.82 -13.32 6.64
C GLY A 112 13.70 -14.46 5.63
N ASP A 113 14.83 -14.92 5.10
CA ASP A 113 14.89 -15.98 4.08
C ASP A 113 14.85 -17.40 4.70
N GLU A 114 15.03 -17.50 6.01
CA GLU A 114 15.16 -18.75 6.76
C GLU A 114 14.41 -18.66 8.08
N LEU A 115 13.08 -18.56 8.04
CA LEU A 115 12.24 -18.72 9.22
C LEU A 115 12.28 -20.19 9.69
N ASN A 116 13.41 -20.55 10.27
CA ASN A 116 13.75 -21.93 10.62
C ASN A 116 13.07 -22.35 11.93
N LYS A 117 12.94 -23.66 12.11
CA LYS A 117 12.42 -24.24 13.36
C LYS A 117 13.28 -23.90 14.58
N SER A 118 14.57 -23.60 14.40
CA SER A 118 15.49 -23.20 15.48
C SER A 118 15.02 -21.91 16.19
N ASP A 119 14.60 -20.91 15.41
CA ASP A 119 14.29 -19.58 15.92
C ASP A 119 12.88 -19.55 16.53
N SER A 120 12.03 -20.53 16.16
CA SER A 120 10.68 -20.67 16.72
C SER A 120 10.63 -20.77 18.24
N VAL A 121 11.67 -21.33 18.87
CA VAL A 121 11.75 -21.40 20.33
C VAL A 121 12.00 -20.02 20.90
N GLN A 122 12.98 -19.29 20.37
CA GLN A 122 13.29 -17.92 20.79
C GLN A 122 12.08 -17.00 20.60
N HIS A 123 11.43 -17.06 19.44
CA HIS A 123 10.26 -16.25 19.14
C HIS A 123 9.10 -16.55 20.10
N ARG A 124 8.78 -17.82 20.36
CA ARG A 124 7.72 -18.19 21.32
C ARG A 124 8.06 -17.78 22.75
N THR A 125 9.31 -17.94 23.17
CA THR A 125 9.75 -17.47 24.49
C THR A 125 9.58 -15.95 24.61
N ALA A 126 9.95 -15.19 23.59
CA ALA A 126 9.77 -13.73 23.58
C ALA A 126 8.28 -13.33 23.63
N ILE A 127 7.43 -14.00 22.85
CA ILE A 127 5.96 -13.78 22.86
C ILE A 127 5.38 -14.08 24.24
N ARG A 128 5.78 -15.18 24.86
CA ARG A 128 5.30 -15.56 26.21
C ARG A 128 5.74 -14.55 27.26
N ASN A 129 7.01 -14.13 27.24
CA ASN A 129 7.53 -13.12 28.16
C ASN A 129 6.77 -11.80 28.00
N PHE A 130 6.52 -11.40 26.76
CA PHE A 130 5.72 -10.21 26.46
C PHE A 130 4.29 -10.32 26.98
N ARG A 131 3.63 -11.48 26.83
CA ARG A 131 2.29 -11.71 27.42
C ARG A 131 2.30 -11.51 28.94
N LEU A 132 3.29 -12.07 29.64
CA LEU A 132 3.43 -11.90 31.09
C LEU A 132 3.64 -10.42 31.47
N GLU A 133 4.43 -9.68 30.70
CA GLU A 133 4.61 -8.24 30.90
C GLU A 133 3.28 -7.47 30.76
N LEU A 134 2.47 -7.80 29.75
CA LEU A 134 1.17 -7.17 29.55
C LEU A 134 0.20 -7.42 30.71
N GLU A 135 0.23 -8.60 31.33
CA GLU A 135 -0.61 -8.94 32.49
C GLU A 135 -0.27 -8.09 33.72
N THR A 136 0.98 -7.63 33.83
CA THR A 136 1.44 -6.76 34.94
C THR A 136 1.33 -5.27 34.64
N THR A 137 1.15 -4.88 33.38
CA THR A 137 1.09 -3.48 32.96
C THR A 137 -0.35 -2.96 33.06
N TYR A 138 -0.64 -2.20 34.12
CA TYR A 138 -1.93 -1.52 34.22
C TYR A 138 -1.99 -0.30 33.29
N ARG A 139 -3.00 -0.25 32.42
CA ARG A 139 -3.34 0.95 31.66
C ARG A 139 -4.77 1.35 31.96
N ARG A 140 -4.97 2.65 32.21
CA ARG A 140 -6.30 3.22 32.33
C ARG A 140 -6.98 3.15 30.96
N VAL A 141 -8.07 2.40 30.86
CA VAL A 141 -8.94 2.40 29.68
C VAL A 141 -9.58 3.78 29.61
N SER A 142 -9.43 4.46 28.47
CA SER A 142 -10.16 5.71 28.22
C SER A 142 -11.64 5.36 28.06
N ASN A 143 -12.48 5.78 29.00
CA ASN A 143 -13.93 5.66 28.88
C ASN A 143 -14.45 6.81 28.01
N ALA A 144 -14.13 6.79 26.73
CA ALA A 144 -14.65 7.78 25.78
C ALA A 144 -16.14 7.48 25.51
N SER A 145 -17.03 8.08 26.30
CA SER A 145 -18.49 7.91 26.15
C SER A 145 -19.10 8.88 25.12
N SER A 146 -18.38 9.91 24.69
CA SER A 146 -18.89 10.91 23.73
C SER A 146 -17.82 11.27 22.70
N LYS A 147 -18.15 11.11 21.40
CA LYS A 147 -17.29 11.51 20.28
C LYS A 147 -17.05 13.03 20.30
N ARG A 148 -15.92 13.50 20.81
CA ARG A 148 -15.54 14.92 20.88
C ARG A 148 -14.35 15.21 19.98
N ALA A 149 -14.41 16.30 19.23
CA ALA A 149 -13.29 16.81 18.47
C ALA A 149 -12.99 18.27 18.81
N THR A 150 -11.71 18.61 18.86
CA THR A 150 -11.25 19.98 19.13
C THR A 150 -10.45 20.50 17.97
N VAL A 151 -10.86 21.64 17.41
CA VAL A 151 -10.12 22.32 16.33
C VAL A 151 -9.37 23.49 16.94
N VAL A 152 -8.04 23.42 16.92
CA VAL A 152 -7.14 24.48 17.36
C VAL A 152 -6.55 25.15 16.13
N TYR A 153 -6.69 26.47 16.00
CA TYR A 153 -6.23 27.19 14.82
C TYR A 153 -5.40 28.43 15.16
N SER A 154 -4.46 28.74 14.26
CA SER A 154 -3.61 29.94 14.33
C SER A 154 -4.40 31.22 14.01
N GLN A 155 -3.90 32.37 14.46
CA GLN A 155 -4.53 33.68 14.20
C GLN A 155 -4.63 33.96 12.69
N GLY A 156 -5.75 34.56 12.28
CA GLY A 156 -5.99 35.00 10.90
C GLY A 156 -7.46 34.83 10.48
N LYS A 157 -7.98 35.78 9.70
CA LYS A 157 -9.39 35.71 9.23
C LYS A 157 -9.65 34.46 8.39
N ASP A 158 -8.68 34.06 7.57
CA ASP A 158 -8.81 32.89 6.70
C ASP A 158 -8.82 31.59 7.51
N PHE A 159 -7.95 31.45 8.53
CA PHE A 159 -7.94 30.29 9.41
C PHE A 159 -9.25 30.10 10.17
N ARG A 160 -9.86 31.20 10.65
CA ARG A 160 -11.14 31.12 11.37
C ARG A 160 -12.25 30.57 10.49
N ARG A 161 -12.36 31.04 9.25
CA ARG A 161 -13.36 30.55 8.30
C ARG A 161 -13.15 29.06 7.99
N VAL A 162 -11.92 28.68 7.65
CA VAL A 162 -11.61 27.29 7.32
C VAL A 162 -11.79 26.36 8.54
N ALA A 163 -11.50 26.84 9.77
CA ALA A 163 -11.80 26.10 10.99
C ALA A 163 -13.31 25.86 11.21
N GLN A 164 -14.16 26.81 10.82
CA GLN A 164 -15.61 26.64 10.84
C GLN A 164 -16.07 25.60 9.82
N ASP A 165 -15.51 25.63 8.60
CA ASP A 165 -15.82 24.64 7.57
C ASP A 165 -15.39 23.23 8.01
N LEU A 166 -14.21 23.10 8.65
CA LEU A 166 -13.75 21.85 9.25
C LEU A 166 -14.64 21.37 10.40
N ALA A 167 -15.12 22.29 11.25
CA ALA A 167 -16.06 21.95 12.32
C ALA A 167 -17.36 21.38 11.75
N GLU A 168 -17.88 21.94 10.65
CA GLU A 168 -19.06 21.40 10.00
C GLU A 168 -18.82 20.01 9.38
N VAL A 169 -17.64 19.76 8.79
CA VAL A 169 -17.25 18.41 8.35
C VAL A 169 -17.24 17.43 9.52
N LEU A 170 -16.53 17.74 10.61
CA LEU A 170 -16.46 16.87 11.79
C LEU A 170 -17.83 16.65 12.45
N LYS A 171 -18.69 17.67 12.47
CA LYS A 171 -20.05 17.57 12.99
C LYS A 171 -20.93 16.64 12.17
N ARG A 172 -20.84 16.69 10.83
CA ARG A 172 -21.50 15.71 9.93
C ARG A 172 -21.01 14.28 10.19
N GLU A 173 -19.75 14.16 10.57
CA GLU A 173 -19.13 12.90 10.98
C GLU A 173 -19.50 12.49 12.42
N GLY A 174 -20.35 13.25 13.12
CA GLY A 174 -20.92 12.89 14.41
C GLY A 174 -20.07 13.27 15.63
N PHE A 175 -19.10 14.17 15.48
CA PHE A 175 -18.32 14.70 16.61
C PHE A 175 -19.00 15.93 17.24
N GLY A 176 -18.96 16.02 18.56
CA GLY A 176 -19.18 17.27 19.30
C GLY A 176 -17.95 18.16 19.20
N ILE A 177 -18.11 19.39 18.70
CA ILE A 177 -16.97 20.23 18.31
C ILE A 177 -16.69 21.34 19.32
N THR A 178 -15.42 21.49 19.70
CA THR A 178 -14.89 22.67 20.38
C THR A 178 -13.94 23.43 19.44
N LEU A 179 -14.19 24.72 19.24
CA LEU A 179 -13.29 25.60 18.48
C LEU A 179 -12.42 26.41 19.45
N LEU A 180 -11.11 26.34 19.24
CA LEU A 180 -10.10 26.98 20.09
C LEU A 180 -9.21 27.89 19.24
N SER A 181 -9.38 29.21 19.40
CA SER A 181 -8.50 30.22 18.81
C SER A 181 -7.32 30.50 19.73
N ASN A 182 -6.13 30.72 19.15
CA ASN A 182 -4.92 31.14 19.87
C ASN A 182 -4.94 32.61 20.37
N ASP A 183 -6.09 33.12 20.84
CA ASP A 183 -6.20 34.46 21.42
C ASP A 183 -5.88 34.45 22.93
N TRP A 184 -5.03 33.51 23.36
CA TRP A 184 -4.74 33.23 24.77
C TRP A 184 -3.55 34.02 25.28
N SER A 185 -3.46 35.30 24.90
CA SER A 185 -2.30 36.15 25.18
C SER A 185 -1.85 36.03 26.64
N GLY A 186 -0.71 35.37 26.86
CA GLY A 186 -0.06 35.23 28.16
C GLY A 186 -0.41 34.00 29.00
N ARG A 187 -1.18 33.04 28.48
CA ARG A 187 -1.48 31.78 29.21
C ARG A 187 -0.81 30.54 28.68
N GLY A 188 -0.36 30.49 27.41
CA GLY A 188 0.53 29.45 26.88
C GLY A 188 0.29 28.03 27.43
N LEU A 189 1.27 27.48 28.14
CA LEU A 189 1.22 26.16 28.79
C LEU A 189 0.45 26.13 30.12
N ASP A 190 0.13 27.29 30.69
CA ASP A 190 -0.59 27.44 31.96
C ASP A 190 -2.12 27.41 31.79
N ASP A 191 -2.64 27.33 30.55
CA ASP A 191 -4.06 27.16 30.31
C ASP A 191 -4.50 25.70 30.55
N ILE A 192 -4.82 25.40 31.81
CA ILE A 192 -5.31 24.08 32.23
C ILE A 192 -6.54 23.64 31.43
N ARG A 193 -7.44 24.56 31.08
CA ARG A 193 -8.68 24.21 30.37
C ARG A 193 -8.40 23.77 28.94
N LEU A 194 -7.42 24.41 28.28
CA LEU A 194 -6.93 23.94 26.99
C LEU A 194 -6.41 22.51 27.12
N LEU A 195 -5.52 22.26 28.08
CA LEU A 195 -4.92 20.93 28.27
C LEU A 195 -5.97 19.86 28.55
N GLU A 196 -6.92 20.13 29.45
CA GLU A 196 -8.06 19.25 29.73
C GLU A 196 -8.89 19.00 28.48
N THR A 197 -9.20 20.05 27.70
CA THR A 197 -9.97 19.93 26.47
C THR A 197 -9.25 19.06 25.43
N LEU A 198 -7.93 19.20 25.27
CA LEU A 198 -7.14 18.38 24.35
C LEU A 198 -7.15 16.91 24.80
N LEU A 199 -6.96 16.65 26.10
CA LEU A 199 -6.91 15.30 26.66
C LEU A 199 -8.28 14.60 26.66
N GLU A 200 -9.38 15.36 26.77
CA GLU A 200 -10.75 14.85 26.68
C GLU A 200 -11.24 14.63 25.24
N SER A 201 -10.50 15.12 24.24
CA SER A 201 -10.91 15.02 22.83
C SER A 201 -10.50 13.67 22.24
N ASP A 202 -11.42 13.02 21.54
CA ASP A 202 -11.11 11.83 20.75
C ASP A 202 -10.29 12.17 19.51
N LEU A 203 -10.40 13.40 19.02
CA LEU A 203 -9.63 13.88 17.89
C LEU A 203 -9.33 15.36 18.03
N CYS A 204 -8.05 15.74 17.93
CA CYS A 204 -7.64 17.13 17.79
C CYS A 204 -7.29 17.43 16.33
N VAL A 205 -7.68 18.60 15.84
CA VAL A 205 -7.30 19.10 14.51
C VAL A 205 -6.54 20.40 14.70
N PHE A 206 -5.26 20.40 14.33
CA PHE A 206 -4.38 21.56 14.47
C PHE A 206 -4.17 22.24 13.13
N MET A 207 -4.59 23.50 13.02
CA MET A 207 -4.33 24.34 11.85
C MET A 207 -3.17 25.28 12.11
N LEU A 208 -2.04 24.94 11.50
CA LEU A 208 -0.74 25.56 11.71
C LEU A 208 -0.43 26.53 10.58
N GLY A 209 -0.05 27.76 10.93
CA GLY A 209 0.54 28.70 9.98
C GLY A 209 2.03 28.42 9.72
N GLU A 210 2.64 29.18 8.81
CA GLU A 210 4.07 29.03 8.46
C GLU A 210 5.03 29.41 9.60
N LYS A 211 4.56 30.19 10.57
CA LYS A 211 5.36 30.65 11.72
C LYS A 211 4.96 29.90 12.98
N LEU A 212 5.96 29.61 13.83
CA LEU A 212 5.75 29.03 15.14
C LEU A 212 4.76 29.89 15.96
N SER A 213 3.82 29.22 16.62
CA SER A 213 2.70 29.84 17.35
C SER A 213 2.30 29.00 18.56
N GLU A 214 1.41 29.50 19.41
CA GLU A 214 0.84 28.72 20.53
C GLU A 214 0.12 27.45 20.05
N THR A 215 -0.44 27.43 18.84
CA THR A 215 -1.02 26.22 18.24
C THR A 215 0.04 25.12 18.05
N HIS A 216 1.28 25.48 17.74
CA HIS A 216 2.40 24.53 17.64
C HIS A 216 2.77 23.97 19.01
N ILE A 217 2.73 24.80 20.05
CA ILE A 217 2.98 24.38 21.43
C ILE A 217 1.86 23.42 21.89
N ALA A 218 0.60 23.75 21.60
CA ALA A 218 -0.54 22.88 21.89
C ALA A 218 -0.43 21.53 21.15
N LEU A 219 -0.01 21.54 19.88
CA LEU A 219 0.30 20.30 19.16
C LEU A 219 1.43 19.52 19.84
N ALA A 220 2.52 20.18 20.26
CA ALA A 220 3.62 19.50 20.93
C ALA A 220 3.15 18.81 22.23
N MET A 221 2.25 19.44 22.98
CA MET A 221 1.63 18.84 24.17
C MET A 221 0.74 17.65 23.81
N ALA A 222 -0.20 17.82 22.87
CA ALA A 222 -1.06 16.75 22.39
C ALA A 222 -0.22 15.56 21.88
N HIS A 223 0.85 15.85 21.14
CA HIS A 223 1.81 14.89 20.65
C HIS A 223 2.47 14.15 21.82
N ALA A 224 3.01 14.85 22.82
CA ALA A 224 3.65 14.23 24.00
C ALA A 224 2.70 13.29 24.77
N HIS A 225 1.40 13.57 24.78
CA HIS A 225 0.37 12.75 25.41
C HIS A 225 -0.25 11.70 24.48
N CYS A 226 0.24 11.57 23.25
CA CYS A 226 -0.32 10.67 22.23
C CYS A 226 -1.81 10.91 21.95
N VAL A 227 -2.26 12.16 22.06
CA VAL A 227 -3.62 12.56 21.68
C VAL A 227 -3.78 12.42 20.16
N PRO A 228 -4.84 11.76 19.66
CA PRO A 228 -5.07 11.64 18.23
C PRO A 228 -5.16 13.00 17.54
N SER A 229 -4.33 13.22 16.52
CA SER A 229 -4.15 14.56 15.94
C SER A 229 -4.08 14.56 14.41
N LEU A 230 -4.91 15.38 13.76
CA LEU A 230 -4.70 15.82 12.38
C LEU A 230 -3.89 17.12 12.39
N ARG A 231 -2.83 17.17 11.57
CA ARG A 231 -1.81 18.23 11.63
C ARG A 231 -1.75 18.95 10.30
N LEU A 232 -2.48 20.06 10.18
CA LEU A 232 -2.73 20.77 8.93
C LEU A 232 -1.77 21.95 8.80
N PHE A 233 -0.80 21.87 7.91
CA PHE A 233 0.24 22.88 7.73
C PHE A 233 -0.07 23.77 6.53
N TYR A 234 -0.41 25.04 6.80
CA TYR A 234 -0.62 25.98 5.71
C TYR A 234 0.70 26.31 5.00
N SER A 235 0.65 26.38 3.68
CA SER A 235 1.74 26.84 2.83
C SER A 235 1.25 27.91 1.86
N SER A 236 1.94 29.04 1.82
CA SER A 236 1.72 30.09 0.83
C SER A 236 2.10 29.65 -0.58
N THR A 237 2.97 28.64 -0.71
CA THR A 237 3.34 28.04 -2.00
C THR A 237 2.42 26.87 -2.34
N PRO A 238 1.95 26.75 -3.61
CA PRO A 238 1.20 25.59 -4.04
C PRO A 238 1.96 24.29 -3.79
N ILE A 239 1.38 23.41 -2.97
CA ILE A 239 1.93 22.12 -2.58
C ILE A 239 0.82 21.09 -2.61
N LYS A 240 1.14 19.86 -3.01
CA LYS A 240 0.17 18.77 -3.04
C LYS A 240 -0.36 18.51 -1.62
N CYS A 241 -1.68 18.62 -1.45
CA CYS A 241 -2.34 18.29 -0.19
C CYS A 241 -2.40 16.77 0.00
N ALA A 242 -1.36 16.20 0.64
CA ALA A 242 -1.26 14.78 0.92
C ALA A 242 -0.49 14.53 2.22
N PRO A 243 -0.87 13.52 3.03
CA PRO A 243 -0.21 13.24 4.29
C PRO A 243 1.24 12.79 4.07
N MET A 244 2.15 13.41 4.80
CA MET A 244 3.53 12.93 4.94
C MET A 244 3.60 11.76 5.93
N VAL A 245 4.71 11.01 5.94
CA VAL A 245 4.95 9.92 6.92
C VAL A 245 4.80 10.43 8.36
N SER A 246 5.21 11.66 8.64
CA SER A 246 5.05 12.31 9.96
C SER A 246 3.59 12.61 10.34
N GLY A 247 2.62 12.45 9.42
CA GLY A 247 1.23 12.83 9.59
C GLY A 247 0.95 14.32 9.35
N ALA A 248 1.96 15.09 8.94
CA ALA A 248 1.76 16.46 8.48
C ALA A 248 1.01 16.47 7.14
N ILE A 249 -0.03 17.28 7.04
CA ILE A 249 -0.84 17.46 5.83
C ILE A 249 -0.65 18.91 5.39
N PRO A 250 0.26 19.18 4.44
CA PRO A 250 0.41 20.52 3.89
C PRO A 250 -0.85 20.89 3.10
N TRP A 251 -1.23 22.16 3.11
CA TRP A 251 -2.36 22.64 2.33
C TRP A 251 -2.16 24.09 1.89
N HIS A 252 -2.72 24.42 0.73
CA HIS A 252 -2.71 25.77 0.17
C HIS A 252 -4.14 26.29 -0.06
N SER A 253 -5.02 25.43 -0.58
CA SER A 253 -6.43 25.73 -0.82
C SER A 253 -7.33 25.10 0.24
N PRO A 254 -8.35 25.82 0.75
CA PRO A 254 -9.38 25.26 1.63
C PRO A 254 -10.10 24.05 1.05
N ASP A 255 -10.41 24.05 -0.25
CA ASP A 255 -11.19 22.98 -0.87
C ASP A 255 -10.42 21.65 -0.90
N GLU A 256 -9.13 21.71 -1.24
CA GLU A 256 -8.22 20.55 -1.20
C GLU A 256 -8.07 20.03 0.22
N LEU A 257 -7.93 20.94 1.19
CA LEU A 257 -7.84 20.59 2.60
C LEU A 257 -9.10 19.86 3.09
N LEU A 258 -10.28 20.40 2.81
CA LEU A 258 -11.54 19.80 3.25
C LEU A 258 -11.74 18.41 2.63
N HIS A 259 -11.36 18.25 1.36
CA HIS A 259 -11.38 16.95 0.68
C HIS A 259 -10.45 15.94 1.39
N GLU A 260 -9.20 16.31 1.65
CA GLU A 260 -8.23 15.41 2.29
C GLU A 260 -8.61 15.12 3.75
N VAL A 261 -9.11 16.10 4.51
CA VAL A 261 -9.62 15.87 5.86
C VAL A 261 -10.79 14.89 5.85
N GLY A 262 -11.71 14.99 4.88
CA GLY A 262 -12.78 14.00 4.71
C GLY A 262 -12.24 12.57 4.55
N ARG A 263 -11.20 12.38 3.72
CA ARG A 263 -10.51 11.09 3.55
C ARG A 263 -9.86 10.62 4.86
N GLN A 264 -9.16 11.51 5.56
CA GLN A 264 -8.52 11.21 6.85
C GLN A 264 -9.54 10.80 7.92
N ILE A 265 -10.68 11.47 8.02
CA ILE A 265 -11.75 11.09 8.97
C ILE A 265 -12.40 9.76 8.60
N SER A 266 -12.60 9.50 7.31
CA SER A 266 -13.08 8.19 6.85
C SER A 266 -12.12 7.08 7.27
N SER A 267 -10.81 7.23 7.01
CA SER A 267 -9.78 6.27 7.45
C SER A 267 -9.73 6.17 8.98
N TYR A 268 -9.80 7.30 9.70
CA TYR A 268 -9.85 7.34 11.16
C TYR A 268 -11.01 6.52 11.72
N LYS A 269 -12.15 6.48 11.05
CA LYS A 269 -13.33 5.73 11.53
C LYS A 269 -13.29 4.24 11.24
N MET A 270 -12.46 3.80 10.29
CA MET A 270 -12.33 2.38 10.00
C MET A 270 -11.88 1.62 11.26
N GLY A 271 -12.41 0.41 11.45
CA GLY A 271 -12.00 -0.47 12.55
C GLY A 271 -10.65 -1.13 12.31
N LEU A 272 -10.12 -1.77 13.35
CA LEU A 272 -9.01 -2.70 13.24
C LEU A 272 -9.53 -4.09 12.86
N VAL A 273 -8.75 -4.82 12.07
CA VAL A 273 -8.95 -6.26 11.90
C VAL A 273 -8.32 -7.02 13.04
N GLN A 274 -8.80 -8.25 13.28
CA GLN A 274 -8.32 -9.12 14.35
C GLN A 274 -7.59 -10.34 13.72
N PRO A 275 -6.28 -10.22 13.38
CA PRO A 275 -5.56 -11.29 12.66
C PRO A 275 -5.62 -12.66 13.34
N VAL A 276 -5.55 -12.71 14.67
CA VAL A 276 -5.59 -13.98 15.43
C VAL A 276 -6.97 -14.62 15.38
N ALA A 277 -8.05 -13.84 15.36
CA ALA A 277 -9.40 -14.38 15.18
C ALA A 277 -9.58 -14.94 13.76
N LEU A 278 -9.18 -14.17 12.75
CA LEU A 278 -9.19 -14.62 11.34
C LEU A 278 -8.36 -15.90 11.15
N ALA A 279 -7.21 -16.00 11.83
CA ALA A 279 -6.33 -17.16 11.72
C ALA A 279 -6.93 -18.42 12.35
N ARG A 280 -7.74 -18.28 13.40
CA ARG A 280 -8.46 -19.42 14.00
C ARG A 280 -9.56 -19.95 13.09
N GLU A 281 -10.16 -19.09 12.27
CA GLU A 281 -11.23 -19.45 11.33
C GLU A 281 -10.70 -20.02 10.01
N GLY A 282 -9.65 -19.40 9.44
CA GLY A 282 -9.16 -19.71 8.09
C GLY A 282 -7.67 -20.05 7.97
N GLY A 283 -6.95 -20.14 9.09
CA GLY A 283 -5.50 -20.33 9.12
C GLY A 283 -4.70 -19.02 9.02
N ALA A 284 -3.45 -19.05 9.49
CA ALA A 284 -2.61 -17.85 9.59
C ALA A 284 -2.28 -17.20 8.25
N LEU A 285 -2.13 -17.99 7.17
CA LEU A 285 -1.88 -17.46 5.83
C LEU A 285 -3.08 -16.68 5.28
N SER A 286 -4.29 -17.24 5.43
CA SER A 286 -5.52 -16.57 5.03
C SER A 286 -5.71 -15.26 5.80
N ALA A 287 -5.43 -15.28 7.11
CA ALA A 287 -5.45 -14.07 7.93
C ALA A 287 -4.43 -13.02 7.45
N ALA A 288 -3.18 -13.44 7.19
CA ALA A 288 -2.13 -12.55 6.70
C ALA A 288 -2.49 -11.92 5.34
N LEU A 289 -3.07 -12.70 4.42
CA LEU A 289 -3.54 -12.20 3.12
C LEU A 289 -4.72 -11.24 3.30
N SER A 290 -5.69 -11.56 4.15
CA SER A 290 -6.85 -10.70 4.42
C SER A 290 -6.46 -9.34 4.99
N VAL A 291 -5.55 -9.32 5.97
CA VAL A 291 -5.02 -8.08 6.56
C VAL A 291 -4.15 -7.31 5.54
N GLY A 292 -3.39 -8.04 4.72
CA GLY A 292 -2.52 -7.52 3.67
C GLY A 292 -3.25 -7.01 2.42
N THR A 293 -4.52 -7.37 2.24
CA THR A 293 -5.32 -6.98 1.09
C THR A 293 -5.96 -5.63 1.32
N MET A 294 -5.78 -4.72 0.38
CA MET A 294 -6.37 -3.40 0.44
C MET A 294 -7.90 -3.51 0.41
N VAL A 295 -8.56 -2.96 1.43
CA VAL A 295 -10.01 -2.76 1.43
C VAL A 295 -10.26 -1.40 0.81
N GLY A 296 -10.50 -1.39 -0.49
CA GLY A 296 -10.75 -0.18 -1.27
C GLY A 296 -12.23 0.11 -1.44
N TRP A 297 -12.54 1.37 -1.75
CA TRP A 297 -13.85 1.77 -2.24
C TRP A 297 -13.93 1.37 -3.71
N GLU A 298 -14.78 0.39 -4.03
CA GLU A 298 -15.11 0.08 -5.42
C GLU A 298 -15.60 1.34 -6.12
N ARG A 299 -14.81 1.82 -7.07
CA ARG A 299 -15.24 2.87 -7.98
C ARG A 299 -15.77 2.21 -9.23
N LYS A 300 -16.90 2.71 -9.75
CA LYS A 300 -17.52 2.13 -10.95
C LYS A 300 -16.56 2.12 -12.14
N GLU A 301 -15.73 3.15 -12.26
CA GLU A 301 -14.71 3.25 -13.30
C GLU A 301 -13.57 2.22 -13.17
N ASN A 302 -13.39 1.61 -11.99
CA ASN A 302 -12.39 0.57 -11.75
C ASN A 302 -12.96 -0.85 -11.90
N LEU A 303 -14.28 -1.00 -12.00
CA LEU A 303 -14.91 -2.31 -12.08
C LEU A 303 -14.86 -2.85 -13.51
N TRP A 304 -14.26 -4.01 -13.68
CA TRP A 304 -14.28 -4.77 -14.92
C TRP A 304 -15.20 -5.99 -14.77
N ASN A 305 -16.14 -6.15 -15.71
CA ASN A 305 -16.98 -7.34 -15.78
C ASN A 305 -16.16 -8.49 -16.35
N LEU A 306 -15.99 -9.57 -15.57
CA LEU A 306 -15.17 -10.72 -15.94
C LEU A 306 -15.64 -11.46 -17.21
N GLN A 307 -16.88 -11.21 -17.66
CA GLN A 307 -17.42 -11.77 -18.90
C GLN A 307 -17.23 -10.87 -20.13
N ASP A 308 -16.83 -9.61 -19.94
CA ASP A 308 -16.67 -8.62 -21.00
C ASP A 308 -15.19 -8.34 -21.26
N GLY A 309 -14.55 -9.23 -22.02
CA GLY A 309 -13.16 -9.07 -22.44
C GLY A 309 -12.89 -7.71 -23.11
N PRO A 310 -13.70 -7.26 -24.08
CA PRO A 310 -13.54 -5.96 -24.73
C PRO A 310 -13.58 -4.75 -23.78
N ALA A 311 -14.32 -4.81 -22.67
CA ALA A 311 -14.32 -3.74 -21.66
C ALA A 311 -12.97 -3.57 -20.93
N LEU A 312 -12.06 -4.54 -21.01
CA LEU A 312 -10.74 -4.42 -20.40
C LEU A 312 -9.92 -3.25 -20.97
N VAL A 313 -10.18 -2.86 -22.22
CA VAL A 313 -9.53 -1.72 -22.88
C VAL A 313 -9.78 -0.38 -22.15
N ASP A 314 -10.88 -0.28 -21.39
CA ASP A 314 -11.21 0.91 -20.60
C ASP A 314 -10.24 1.13 -19.42
N HIS A 315 -9.56 0.06 -19.00
CA HIS A 315 -8.56 0.06 -17.92
C HIS A 315 -7.12 0.26 -18.44
N VAL A 316 -6.93 0.38 -19.75
CA VAL A 316 -5.61 0.60 -20.37
C VAL A 316 -5.36 2.10 -20.54
N HIS A 317 -4.87 2.78 -19.50
CA HIS A 317 -4.78 4.25 -19.46
C HIS A 317 -3.55 4.85 -20.17
N VAL A 318 -3.48 4.74 -21.50
CA VAL A 318 -2.33 5.20 -22.34
C VAL A 318 -1.92 6.66 -22.11
N ARG A 319 -2.90 7.54 -21.87
CA ARG A 319 -2.69 8.99 -21.70
C ARG A 319 -2.38 9.41 -20.26
N HIS A 320 -2.28 8.45 -19.34
CA HIS A 320 -1.96 8.75 -17.94
C HIS A 320 -0.52 9.28 -17.83
N THR A 321 -0.30 10.31 -17.02
CA THR A 321 1.01 10.98 -16.89
C THR A 321 2.14 10.01 -16.57
N PHE A 322 1.95 9.16 -15.55
CA PHE A 322 2.89 8.08 -15.21
C PHE A 322 3.28 7.19 -16.42
N ILE A 323 2.31 6.80 -17.25
CA ILE A 323 2.54 5.97 -18.43
C ILE A 323 3.39 6.72 -19.47
N VAL A 324 3.01 7.97 -19.76
CA VAL A 324 3.70 8.82 -20.74
C VAL A 324 5.14 9.07 -20.31
N ASP A 325 5.38 9.31 -19.03
CA ASP A 325 6.71 9.56 -18.47
C ASP A 325 7.59 8.32 -18.56
N GLU A 326 7.09 7.14 -18.13
CA GLU A 326 7.84 5.88 -18.21
C GLU A 326 8.11 5.46 -19.66
N ALA A 327 7.13 5.56 -20.56
CA ALA A 327 7.32 5.26 -21.97
C ALA A 327 8.30 6.24 -22.64
N SER A 328 8.27 7.52 -22.27
CA SER A 328 9.21 8.51 -22.78
C SER A 328 10.63 8.28 -22.26
N ARG A 329 10.78 7.88 -21.00
CA ARG A 329 12.07 7.44 -20.44
C ARG A 329 12.64 6.25 -21.22
N ALA A 330 11.84 5.19 -21.40
CA ALA A 330 12.26 4.00 -22.13
C ALA A 330 12.65 4.32 -23.59
N ARG A 331 11.88 5.17 -24.29
CA ARG A 331 12.23 5.61 -25.66
C ARG A 331 13.53 6.41 -25.72
N LYS A 332 13.79 7.30 -24.76
CA LYS A 332 15.05 8.05 -24.68
C LYS A 332 16.24 7.12 -24.42
N GLU A 333 16.06 6.11 -23.56
CA GLU A 333 17.07 5.09 -23.29
C GLU A 333 17.33 4.23 -24.53
N PHE A 334 16.28 3.79 -25.22
CA PHE A 334 16.36 3.05 -26.48
C PHE A 334 17.14 3.79 -27.57
N GLN A 335 16.83 5.07 -27.78
CA GLN A 335 17.49 5.92 -28.79
C GLN A 335 19.00 6.10 -28.55
N ARG A 336 19.46 5.96 -27.30
CA ARG A 336 20.89 6.02 -26.99
C ARG A 336 21.62 4.71 -27.28
N SER A 337 20.90 3.58 -27.24
CA SER A 337 21.47 2.25 -27.28
C SER A 337 21.49 1.62 -28.68
N VAL A 338 20.59 2.02 -29.59
CA VAL A 338 20.38 1.30 -30.86
C VAL A 338 20.57 2.19 -32.08
N ALA A 339 21.43 1.74 -33.00
CA ALA A 339 21.49 2.22 -34.37
C ALA A 339 20.37 1.59 -35.22
N LEU A 340 19.28 2.34 -35.41
CA LEU A 340 18.35 2.33 -36.56
C LEU A 340 17.64 1.06 -37.06
N ASP A 341 17.78 -0.13 -36.46
CA ASP A 341 16.91 -1.25 -36.90
C ASP A 341 15.51 -1.15 -36.26
N ARG A 342 14.46 -1.21 -37.09
CA ARG A 342 13.03 -1.07 -36.69
C ARG A 342 12.29 -2.41 -36.72
N GLY A 343 13.01 -3.52 -36.53
CA GLY A 343 12.47 -4.88 -36.55
C GLY A 343 12.00 -5.44 -35.20
N ARG A 344 11.77 -6.75 -35.15
CA ARG A 344 11.31 -7.50 -33.96
C ARG A 344 12.25 -7.33 -32.75
N GLU A 345 13.56 -7.23 -32.98
CA GLU A 345 14.56 -6.99 -31.93
C GLU A 345 14.38 -5.63 -31.24
N ALA A 346 14.03 -4.59 -32.00
CA ALA A 346 13.75 -3.26 -31.46
C ALA A 346 12.51 -3.27 -30.56
N SER A 347 11.43 -3.96 -30.96
CA SER A 347 10.23 -4.15 -30.14
C SER A 347 10.53 -4.93 -28.86
N MET A 348 11.38 -5.95 -28.94
CA MET A 348 11.81 -6.73 -27.77
C MET A 348 12.60 -5.85 -26.79
N GLU A 349 13.51 -5.04 -27.33
CA GLU A 349 14.37 -4.17 -26.54
C GLU A 349 13.58 -3.05 -25.83
N ILE A 350 12.66 -2.38 -26.52
CA ILE A 350 11.80 -1.37 -25.87
C ILE A 350 10.94 -2.01 -24.78
N CYS A 351 10.44 -3.24 -25.01
CA CYS A 351 9.68 -3.98 -24.00
C CYS A 351 10.53 -4.29 -22.76
N ARG A 352 11.78 -4.71 -22.95
CA ARG A 352 12.75 -4.95 -21.87
C ARG A 352 13.02 -3.67 -21.06
N LEU A 353 13.16 -2.52 -21.72
CA LEU A 353 13.38 -1.22 -21.07
C LEU A 353 12.17 -0.72 -20.28
N LEU A 354 10.96 -0.98 -20.77
CA LEU A 354 9.72 -0.73 -20.05
C LEU A 354 9.62 -1.63 -18.80
N TYR A 355 9.89 -2.93 -18.98
CA TYR A 355 9.87 -3.91 -17.90
C TYR A 355 10.84 -3.56 -16.77
N ASN A 356 12.10 -3.29 -17.13
CA ASN A 356 13.12 -2.86 -16.17
C ASN A 356 12.78 -1.50 -15.55
N GLY A 357 12.06 -0.65 -16.26
CA GLY A 357 11.49 0.59 -15.73
C GLY A 357 10.57 0.37 -14.55
N ILE A 358 9.55 -0.45 -14.75
CA ILE A 358 8.57 -0.77 -13.71
C ILE A 358 9.22 -1.51 -12.55
N LYS A 359 10.16 -2.42 -12.82
CA LYS A 359 10.93 -3.16 -11.80
C LYS A 359 11.64 -2.25 -10.79
N ARG A 360 12.09 -1.05 -11.19
CA ARG A 360 12.76 -0.08 -10.30
C ARG A 360 11.84 0.49 -9.22
N HIS A 361 10.52 0.49 -9.44
CA HIS A 361 9.57 1.00 -8.45
C HIS A 361 9.34 0.04 -7.28
N ARG A 362 9.83 -1.21 -7.37
CA ARG A 362 9.75 -2.22 -6.30
C ARG A 362 8.34 -2.34 -5.71
N TYR A 363 7.32 -2.33 -6.57
CA TYR A 363 5.94 -2.60 -6.17
C TYR A 363 5.82 -4.03 -5.64
N GLY A 364 4.91 -4.29 -4.72
CA GLY A 364 4.59 -5.64 -4.24
C GLY A 364 3.45 -6.28 -5.02
N TYR A 365 3.52 -7.60 -5.19
CA TYR A 365 2.35 -8.35 -5.62
C TYR A 365 1.30 -8.40 -4.52
N GLU A 366 0.03 -8.28 -4.88
CA GLU A 366 -1.10 -8.38 -3.96
C GLU A 366 -2.22 -9.21 -4.59
N VAL A 367 -3.04 -9.83 -3.73
CA VAL A 367 -4.27 -10.51 -4.14
C VAL A 367 -5.28 -9.48 -4.66
N GLU A 368 -6.24 -9.95 -5.46
CA GLU A 368 -7.30 -9.11 -6.01
C GLU A 368 -8.02 -8.33 -4.93
N MET A 369 -8.32 -7.06 -5.22
CA MET A 369 -9.16 -6.26 -4.34
C MET A 369 -10.53 -6.94 -4.26
N GLN A 370 -11.03 -7.15 -3.04
CA GLN A 370 -12.35 -7.75 -2.84
C GLN A 370 -13.41 -6.84 -3.46
N SER A 371 -14.09 -7.35 -4.51
CA SER A 371 -15.30 -6.75 -5.06
C SER A 371 -16.50 -7.34 -4.34
N GLY A 372 -17.29 -6.50 -3.68
CA GLY A 372 -18.62 -6.77 -3.18
C GLY A 372 -19.65 -6.97 -4.29
N THR A 373 -19.30 -6.71 -5.56
CA THR A 373 -20.14 -6.99 -6.73
C THR A 373 -19.72 -8.31 -7.39
N PRO A 374 -20.53 -9.39 -7.30
CA PRO A 374 -20.20 -10.67 -7.93
C PRO A 374 -20.01 -10.56 -9.44
N GLY A 375 -19.00 -11.24 -9.98
CA GLY A 375 -18.69 -11.22 -11.42
C GLY A 375 -17.89 -10.00 -11.89
N PHE A 376 -17.53 -9.10 -10.98
CA PHE A 376 -16.66 -7.96 -11.27
C PHE A 376 -15.34 -8.07 -10.50
N GLN A 377 -14.30 -7.51 -11.09
CA GLN A 377 -12.99 -7.33 -10.47
C GLN A 377 -12.60 -5.87 -10.55
N ALA A 378 -12.13 -5.30 -9.44
CA ALA A 378 -11.59 -3.96 -9.43
C ALA A 378 -10.15 -3.96 -9.98
N ILE A 379 -9.89 -3.14 -10.98
CA ILE A 379 -8.57 -2.91 -11.59
C ILE A 379 -8.05 -1.55 -11.12
N ARG A 380 -6.80 -1.51 -10.64
CA ARG A 380 -6.13 -0.31 -10.16
C ARG A 380 -5.62 0.51 -11.34
N THR A 381 -5.90 1.81 -11.31
CA THR A 381 -5.29 2.79 -12.24
C THR A 381 -3.78 2.91 -12.00
N PRO A 382 -2.98 3.44 -12.95
CA PRO A 382 -1.54 3.65 -12.75
C PRO A 382 -1.22 4.50 -11.51
N SER A 383 -2.02 5.55 -11.23
CA SER A 383 -1.87 6.34 -10.00
C SER A 383 -2.12 5.52 -8.74
N GLN A 384 -3.11 4.62 -8.75
CA GLN A 384 -3.40 3.74 -7.62
C GLN A 384 -2.27 2.73 -7.40
N ILE A 385 -1.74 2.10 -8.46
CA ILE A 385 -0.59 1.19 -8.36
C ILE A 385 0.61 1.92 -7.74
N ALA A 386 0.94 3.11 -8.25
CA ALA A 386 2.05 3.91 -7.73
C ALA A 386 1.82 4.36 -6.27
N THR A 387 0.59 4.72 -5.92
CA THR A 387 0.25 5.20 -4.57
C THR A 387 0.24 4.05 -3.56
N HIS A 388 -0.37 2.91 -3.90
CA HIS A 388 -0.47 1.76 -3.01
C HIS A 388 0.85 0.98 -2.94
N GLY A 389 1.70 1.13 -3.95
CA GLY A 389 2.93 0.36 -4.12
C GLY A 389 2.67 -1.13 -4.27
N THR A 390 1.48 -1.53 -4.72
CA THR A 390 1.10 -2.91 -4.99
C THR A 390 0.19 -3.05 -6.20
N ALA A 391 0.21 -4.23 -6.82
CA ALA A 391 -0.59 -4.56 -8.01
C ALA A 391 -0.85 -6.07 -8.11
N THR A 392 -1.91 -6.42 -8.85
CA THR A 392 -2.30 -7.79 -9.22
C THR A 392 -1.84 -8.13 -10.64
N CYS A 393 -2.07 -9.37 -11.10
CA CYS A 393 -1.73 -9.77 -12.47
C CYS A 393 -2.48 -8.94 -13.53
N ILE A 394 -3.77 -8.67 -13.32
CA ILE A 394 -4.57 -7.88 -14.28
C ILE A 394 -4.21 -6.39 -14.25
N ASP A 395 -3.89 -5.84 -13.07
CA ASP A 395 -3.44 -4.45 -12.92
C ASP A 395 -2.17 -4.22 -13.77
N LEU A 396 -1.22 -5.14 -13.64
CA LEU A 396 0.05 -5.06 -14.35
C LEU A 396 -0.13 -5.34 -15.84
N ALA A 397 -1.00 -6.27 -16.24
CA ALA A 397 -1.29 -6.51 -17.64
C ALA A 397 -1.87 -5.24 -18.31
N CYS A 398 -2.82 -4.55 -17.67
CA CYS A 398 -3.38 -3.29 -18.17
C CYS A 398 -2.35 -2.15 -18.17
N LEU A 399 -1.53 -2.04 -17.11
CA LEU A 399 -0.43 -1.07 -17.02
C LEU A 399 0.57 -1.24 -18.16
N PHE A 400 1.03 -2.47 -18.41
CA PHE A 400 1.99 -2.76 -19.47
C PHE A 400 1.40 -2.62 -20.87
N ALA A 401 0.12 -2.95 -21.06
CA ALA A 401 -0.54 -2.68 -22.33
C ALA A 401 -0.52 -1.18 -22.64
N ALA A 402 -0.79 -0.34 -21.63
CA ALA A 402 -0.73 1.12 -21.77
C ALA A 402 0.69 1.62 -22.08
N LEU A 403 1.71 1.05 -21.42
CA LEU A 403 3.12 1.37 -21.68
C LEU A 403 3.55 0.97 -23.09
N LEU A 404 3.15 -0.22 -23.55
CA LEU A 404 3.45 -0.73 -24.88
C LEU A 404 2.80 0.14 -25.96
N GLU A 405 1.52 0.50 -25.80
CA GLU A 405 0.82 1.39 -26.73
C GLU A 405 1.45 2.79 -26.75
N ALA A 406 1.79 3.35 -25.58
CA ALA A 406 2.52 4.63 -25.49
C ALA A 406 3.93 4.58 -26.12
N ALA A 407 4.51 3.38 -26.19
CA ALA A 407 5.76 3.08 -26.89
C ALA A 407 5.56 2.63 -28.35
N LEU A 408 4.36 2.85 -28.91
CA LEU A 408 3.99 2.53 -30.30
C LEU A 408 4.11 1.04 -30.64
N GLN A 409 3.79 0.17 -29.68
CA GLN A 409 3.67 -1.28 -29.88
C GLN A 409 2.20 -1.68 -29.90
N GLU A 410 1.87 -2.69 -30.71
CA GLU A 410 0.52 -3.26 -30.83
C GLU A 410 0.25 -4.17 -29.62
N SER A 411 -0.23 -3.59 -28.51
CA SER A 411 -0.33 -4.30 -27.23
C SER A 411 -1.48 -5.31 -27.20
N LEU A 412 -1.20 -6.49 -26.64
CA LEU A 412 -2.14 -7.57 -26.41
C LEU A 412 -2.26 -7.86 -24.91
N VAL A 413 -3.48 -8.10 -24.43
CA VAL A 413 -3.73 -8.65 -23.09
C VAL A 413 -4.42 -10.00 -23.22
N VAL A 414 -3.91 -11.00 -22.52
CA VAL A 414 -4.48 -12.36 -22.47
C VAL A 414 -4.96 -12.64 -21.05
N VAL A 415 -6.16 -13.18 -20.91
CA VAL A 415 -6.63 -13.77 -19.65
C VAL A 415 -6.79 -15.27 -19.85
N LEU A 416 -6.05 -16.04 -19.06
CA LEU A 416 -6.07 -17.49 -19.04
C LEU A 416 -6.79 -17.97 -17.78
N GLU A 417 -7.55 -19.06 -17.92
CA GLU A 417 -8.21 -19.73 -16.79
C GLU A 417 -7.70 -21.16 -16.65
N GLY A 418 -7.58 -21.62 -15.41
CA GLY A 418 -7.35 -23.01 -15.04
C GLY A 418 -8.34 -23.44 -13.96
N SER A 419 -8.19 -24.66 -13.46
CA SER A 419 -9.18 -25.27 -12.55
C SER A 419 -9.43 -24.47 -11.26
N ASN A 420 -8.42 -23.76 -10.76
CA ASN A 420 -8.48 -23.02 -9.50
C ASN A 420 -7.83 -21.62 -9.61
N PHE A 421 -7.63 -21.10 -10.81
CA PHE A 421 -6.97 -19.80 -10.98
C PHE A 421 -7.38 -19.10 -12.28
N SER A 422 -7.26 -17.78 -12.29
CA SER A 422 -7.31 -16.94 -13.49
C SER A 422 -6.07 -16.05 -13.47
N HIS A 423 -5.40 -15.91 -14.61
CA HIS A 423 -4.15 -15.16 -14.69
C HIS A 423 -4.09 -14.32 -15.96
N ALA A 424 -3.56 -13.10 -15.83
CA ALA A 424 -3.43 -12.17 -16.94
C ALA A 424 -1.97 -12.08 -17.41
N LEU A 425 -1.76 -12.17 -18.72
CA LEU A 425 -0.49 -11.92 -19.38
C LEU A 425 -0.62 -10.72 -20.30
N VAL A 426 0.52 -10.12 -20.63
CA VAL A 426 0.61 -8.99 -21.55
C VAL A 426 1.71 -9.24 -22.55
N GLY A 427 1.54 -8.69 -23.73
CA GLY A 427 2.45 -8.87 -24.84
C GLY A 427 2.23 -7.83 -25.91
N TYR A 428 2.93 -8.04 -27.03
CA TYR A 428 2.70 -7.27 -28.24
C TYR A 428 2.67 -8.18 -29.46
N ARG A 429 1.96 -7.72 -30.48
CA ARG A 429 1.92 -8.30 -31.81
C ARG A 429 2.98 -7.64 -32.70
N GLY A 430 3.58 -8.40 -33.61
CA GLY A 430 4.43 -7.83 -34.65
C GLY A 430 3.65 -6.82 -35.50
N ARG A 431 4.26 -5.68 -35.83
CA ARG A 431 3.59 -4.58 -36.55
C ARG A 431 3.05 -4.96 -37.93
N GLU A 432 3.71 -5.91 -38.59
CA GLU A 432 3.35 -6.36 -39.94
C GLU A 432 2.37 -7.53 -39.94
N GLU A 433 2.09 -8.09 -38.77
CA GLU A 433 1.15 -9.21 -38.65
C GLU A 433 -0.29 -8.70 -38.87
N PRO A 434 -1.24 -9.58 -39.23
CA PRO A 434 -2.65 -9.23 -39.26
C PRO A 434 -3.23 -9.16 -37.83
N HIS A 435 -4.32 -8.41 -37.67
CA HIS A 435 -5.17 -8.50 -36.48
C HIS A 435 -5.81 -9.89 -36.37
N TRP A 436 -6.09 -10.33 -35.15
CA TRP A 436 -6.74 -11.62 -34.89
C TRP A 436 -8.21 -11.42 -34.53
N ASP A 437 -9.10 -11.88 -35.42
CA ASP A 437 -10.53 -11.92 -35.14
C ASP A 437 -10.87 -13.17 -34.31
N ALA A 438 -11.30 -12.96 -33.07
CA ALA A 438 -11.68 -14.01 -32.11
C ALA A 438 -10.72 -15.22 -32.02
N PRO A 439 -9.42 -15.02 -31.73
CA PRO A 439 -8.43 -16.08 -31.78
C PRO A 439 -8.64 -17.14 -30.70
N SER A 440 -8.35 -18.39 -31.06
CA SER A 440 -8.28 -19.50 -30.11
C SER A 440 -6.93 -19.55 -29.40
N LEU A 441 -6.84 -20.33 -28.31
CA LEU A 441 -5.56 -20.62 -27.65
C LEU A 441 -4.54 -21.29 -28.60
N GLY A 442 -5.03 -22.06 -29.58
CA GLY A 442 -4.18 -22.69 -30.61
C GLY A 442 -3.55 -21.67 -31.55
N ASP A 443 -4.30 -20.63 -31.93
CA ASP A 443 -3.81 -19.54 -32.77
C ASP A 443 -2.77 -18.70 -32.02
N LEU A 444 -3.03 -18.41 -30.75
CA LEU A 444 -2.08 -17.73 -29.86
C LEU A 444 -0.76 -18.50 -29.73
N ARG A 445 -0.82 -19.82 -29.49
CA ARG A 445 0.37 -20.69 -29.41
C ARG A 445 1.15 -20.68 -30.72
N ARG A 446 0.46 -20.78 -31.87
CA ARG A 446 1.08 -20.72 -33.18
C ARG A 446 1.81 -19.40 -33.40
N ALA A 447 1.16 -18.28 -33.10
CA ALA A 447 1.76 -16.95 -33.24
C ALA A 447 3.03 -16.79 -32.38
N ILE A 448 3.03 -17.31 -31.16
CA ILE A 448 4.22 -17.30 -30.30
C ILE A 448 5.34 -18.15 -30.90
N SER A 449 5.02 -19.36 -31.41
CA SER A 449 6.01 -20.23 -32.05
C SER A 449 6.63 -19.63 -33.31
N LEU A 450 5.88 -18.81 -34.05
CA LEU A 450 6.34 -18.09 -35.24
C LEU A 450 7.03 -16.76 -34.91
N GLY A 451 6.94 -16.30 -33.67
CA GLY A 451 7.46 -15.00 -33.23
C GLY A 451 6.62 -13.81 -33.70
N ASP A 452 5.37 -14.06 -34.08
CA ASP A 452 4.40 -13.06 -34.55
C ASP A 452 3.77 -12.32 -33.35
N ALA A 453 3.85 -12.92 -32.17
CA ALA A 453 3.53 -12.28 -30.90
C ALA A 453 4.50 -12.70 -29.80
N VAL A 454 4.71 -11.79 -28.85
CA VAL A 454 5.58 -12.00 -27.69
C VAL A 454 4.81 -11.65 -26.44
N PHE A 455 4.76 -12.56 -25.47
CA PHE A 455 4.16 -12.36 -24.16
C PHE A 455 5.20 -12.47 -23.06
N PHE A 456 4.95 -11.79 -21.95
CA PHE A 456 5.78 -11.87 -20.76
C PHE A 456 4.93 -11.81 -19.48
N GLU A 457 5.46 -12.42 -18.43
CA GLU A 457 4.86 -12.43 -17.09
C GLU A 457 5.03 -11.06 -16.43
N ALA A 458 3.99 -10.24 -16.51
CA ALA A 458 4.00 -8.89 -15.96
C ALA A 458 4.23 -8.88 -14.44
N THR A 459 3.76 -9.90 -13.72
CA THR A 459 3.96 -10.01 -12.26
C THR A 459 5.42 -10.27 -11.86
N GLY A 460 6.29 -10.58 -12.82
CA GLY A 460 7.71 -10.70 -12.55
C GLY A 460 8.40 -9.37 -12.23
N CYS A 461 7.80 -8.22 -12.60
CA CYS A 461 8.36 -6.90 -12.29
C CYS A 461 8.01 -6.39 -10.88
N VAL A 462 7.20 -7.14 -10.13
CA VAL A 462 6.79 -6.81 -8.75
C VAL A 462 7.29 -7.85 -7.76
N GLU A 463 7.58 -7.42 -6.53
CA GLU A 463 8.06 -8.26 -5.43
C GLU A 463 6.96 -9.27 -5.04
N ALA A 464 7.20 -10.56 -5.27
CA ALA A 464 6.35 -11.63 -4.80
C ALA A 464 7.18 -12.65 -3.98
N THR A 465 6.59 -13.17 -2.91
CA THR A 465 7.24 -14.14 -2.02
C THR A 465 7.16 -15.57 -2.54
N SER A 466 6.32 -15.82 -3.54
CA SER A 466 6.14 -17.12 -4.19
C SER A 466 5.95 -16.89 -5.70
N PRO A 467 6.09 -17.94 -6.52
CA PRO A 467 5.63 -17.91 -7.89
C PRO A 467 4.15 -17.48 -7.98
N VAL A 468 3.84 -16.65 -8.97
CA VAL A 468 2.53 -16.08 -9.25
C VAL A 468 1.93 -16.67 -10.52
N GLY A 469 2.73 -16.77 -11.59
CA GLY A 469 2.36 -17.40 -12.85
C GLY A 469 2.93 -18.82 -12.94
N ALA A 470 3.47 -19.16 -14.11
CA ALA A 470 4.11 -20.46 -14.34
C ALA A 470 5.62 -20.46 -14.08
N GLU A 471 6.20 -19.39 -13.51
CA GLU A 471 7.61 -19.37 -13.12
C GLU A 471 7.92 -20.37 -11.99
N THR A 472 9.20 -20.65 -11.81
CA THR A 472 9.75 -21.43 -10.70
C THR A 472 10.30 -20.52 -9.62
N GLU A 473 10.49 -21.05 -8.41
CA GLU A 473 11.14 -20.31 -7.32
C GLU A 473 12.57 -19.89 -7.66
N LEU A 474 13.31 -20.71 -8.42
CA LEU A 474 14.70 -20.42 -8.82
C LEU A 474 14.81 -19.27 -9.83
N GLU A 475 13.80 -19.10 -10.69
CA GLU A 475 13.71 -18.00 -11.65
C GLU A 475 13.45 -16.65 -10.93
N ARG A 476 12.77 -16.67 -9.78
CA ARG A 476 12.40 -15.47 -9.02
C ARG A 476 13.49 -15.04 -8.02
N GLN A 477 14.56 -14.46 -8.55
CA GLN A 477 15.66 -13.93 -7.75
C GLN A 477 15.29 -12.59 -7.08
N GLU A 478 15.59 -12.47 -5.78
CA GLU A 478 15.26 -11.26 -4.99
C GLU A 478 13.79 -10.83 -5.10
N LYS A 479 12.87 -11.82 -5.16
CA LYS A 479 11.42 -11.63 -5.30
C LYS A 479 10.97 -11.13 -6.68
N LEU A 480 11.85 -11.03 -7.68
CA LEU A 480 11.58 -10.49 -9.02
C LEU A 480 12.02 -11.46 -10.13
N LEU A 481 11.51 -11.30 -11.35
CA LEU A 481 12.00 -12.02 -12.53
C LEU A 481 12.91 -11.12 -13.38
N SER A 482 13.81 -11.73 -14.15
CA SER A 482 14.38 -11.07 -15.32
C SER A 482 13.33 -11.00 -16.44
N PHE A 483 13.52 -10.11 -17.42
CA PHE A 483 12.58 -10.04 -18.55
C PHE A 483 12.55 -11.34 -19.38
N ASP A 484 13.69 -12.01 -19.52
CA ASP A 484 13.76 -13.27 -20.26
C ASP A 484 13.08 -14.41 -19.49
N ASP A 485 13.28 -14.49 -18.17
CA ASP A 485 12.55 -15.46 -17.33
C ASP A 485 11.04 -15.18 -17.36
N ALA A 486 10.62 -13.92 -17.38
CA ALA A 486 9.23 -13.55 -17.50
C ALA A 486 8.61 -14.00 -18.84
N LYS A 487 9.36 -13.93 -19.95
CA LYS A 487 8.92 -14.46 -21.25
C LYS A 487 8.82 -15.97 -21.25
N ILE A 488 9.80 -16.65 -20.64
CA ILE A 488 9.79 -18.11 -20.50
C ILE A 488 8.59 -18.55 -19.66
N ALA A 489 8.32 -17.89 -18.54
CA ALA A 489 7.17 -18.15 -17.67
C ALA A 489 5.84 -17.95 -18.41
N ALA A 490 5.67 -16.83 -19.14
CA ALA A 490 4.48 -16.60 -19.95
C ALA A 490 4.27 -17.67 -21.02
N THR A 491 5.33 -18.05 -21.73
CA THR A 491 5.29 -19.12 -22.74
C THR A 491 4.89 -20.45 -22.09
N ARG A 492 5.50 -20.80 -20.95
CA ARG A 492 5.17 -22.02 -20.19
C ARG A 492 3.70 -22.04 -19.78
N LEU A 493 3.16 -20.90 -19.33
CA LEU A 493 1.75 -20.78 -18.95
C LEU A 493 0.82 -20.97 -20.15
N ILE A 494 1.08 -20.28 -21.28
CA ILE A 494 0.24 -20.37 -22.49
C ILE A 494 0.26 -21.78 -23.09
N PHE A 495 1.40 -22.48 -23.03
CA PHE A 495 1.54 -23.84 -23.55
C PHE A 495 1.09 -24.94 -22.57
N ASN A 496 0.65 -24.58 -21.36
CA ASN A 496 0.10 -25.53 -20.40
C ASN A 496 -1.21 -26.14 -20.94
N ASP A 497 -1.34 -27.46 -20.90
CA ASP A 497 -2.52 -28.18 -21.39
C ASP A 497 -3.76 -27.99 -20.49
N LYS A 498 -3.56 -27.53 -19.25
CA LYS A 498 -4.61 -27.31 -18.26
C LYS A 498 -5.20 -25.91 -18.24
N VAL A 499 -4.78 -25.03 -19.15
CA VAL A 499 -5.32 -23.67 -19.25
C VAL A 499 -6.23 -23.51 -20.47
N THR A 500 -7.25 -22.68 -20.33
CA THR A 500 -8.13 -22.22 -21.41
C THR A 500 -7.97 -20.71 -21.61
N LEU A 501 -8.12 -20.26 -22.86
CA LEU A 501 -8.16 -18.84 -23.17
C LEU A 501 -9.55 -18.30 -22.80
N ARG A 502 -9.61 -17.38 -21.84
CA ARG A 502 -10.84 -16.68 -21.48
C ARG A 502 -11.05 -15.45 -22.34
N HIS A 503 -10.02 -14.60 -22.41
CA HIS A 503 -10.05 -13.36 -23.19
C HIS A 503 -8.73 -13.15 -23.91
N LEU A 504 -8.79 -12.67 -25.15
CA LEU A 504 -7.69 -11.98 -25.80
C LEU A 504 -8.17 -10.60 -26.22
N VAL A 505 -7.44 -9.57 -25.81
CA VAL A 505 -7.76 -8.17 -26.04
C VAL A 505 -6.65 -7.56 -26.87
N ASP A 506 -6.94 -7.27 -28.15
CA ASP A 506 -6.13 -6.37 -28.97
C ASP A 506 -6.55 -4.93 -28.68
N VAL A 507 -5.75 -4.26 -27.84
CA VAL A 507 -6.11 -2.97 -27.25
C VAL A 507 -6.25 -1.90 -28.33
N GLN A 508 -5.30 -1.85 -29.26
CA GLN A 508 -5.27 -0.83 -30.30
C GLN A 508 -6.43 -1.02 -31.28
N PHE A 509 -6.68 -2.27 -31.71
CA PHE A 509 -7.83 -2.57 -32.57
C PHE A 509 -9.16 -2.17 -31.92
N LEU A 510 -9.39 -2.55 -30.66
CA LEU A 510 -10.63 -2.21 -29.96
C LEU A 510 -10.81 -0.70 -29.76
N ARG A 511 -9.72 0.05 -29.53
CA ARG A 511 -9.78 1.52 -29.44
C ARG A 511 -10.14 2.19 -30.77
N GLN A 512 -9.72 1.61 -31.90
CA GLN A 512 -10.00 2.17 -33.23
C GLN A 512 -11.42 1.88 -33.73
N ASN A 513 -12.07 0.84 -33.20
CA ASN A 513 -13.40 0.38 -33.62
C ASN A 513 -14.53 0.73 -32.62
N ARG A 514 -14.23 1.56 -31.62
CA ARG A 514 -15.20 2.17 -30.70
C ARG A 514 -15.45 3.61 -31.13
#